data_AF-A0A9Y2MW91-F1
#
_entry.id   AF-A0A9Y2MW91-F1
#
_cell.length_a   1.000
_cell.length_b   1.000
_cell.length_c   1.000
_cell.angle_alpha   90.00
_cell.angle_beta   90.00
_cell.angle_gamma   90.00
#
_symmetry.space_group_name_H-M   'P 1'
#
loop_
_entity.id
_entity.type
_entity.pdbx_description
1 polymer ?
#
loop_
_entity_poly.entity_id
_entity_poly.type
_entity_poly.pdbx_seq_one_letter_code
_entity_poly.pdbx_strand_id
1 'polypeptide(L)'
;MSGRHRYRSLSWRLPVGVGVLAALGLVALVWLTGAIPGGGQVSAADRLALSAPRPASSAPLSAAPAPSSTTPSSPTQTTPSTTPSTSVPSMSAASPKPTTKKPVAKTKPKPPPAATKTLSAGKACSSTLAGAQSGAAQVGNHILTKFKVSSVGGRAGRGGASDHPAGLALDFMVDTTTGNALAAYVLAHQGEFGVTYVIWRQRINTGSGWDPMEDRGSPTANHFDHVHVSFKAGAKVSVTC
;
A
#
# COMPACT_ATOMS: atom_id res chain seq x y z
N MET A 1 -51.48 -52.96 -2.75
CA MET A 1 -50.01 -52.90 -2.91
C MET A 1 -49.57 -51.56 -2.32
N SER A 2 -49.22 -51.51 -1.03
CA SER A 2 -47.84 -51.65 -0.48
C SER A 2 -46.96 -50.46 -0.90
N GLY A 3 -46.39 -49.62 -0.05
CA GLY A 3 -46.21 -49.68 1.40
C GLY A 3 -45.74 -48.32 1.95
N ARG A 4 -45.88 -48.19 3.27
CA ARG A 4 -45.53 -47.03 4.10
C ARG A 4 -44.04 -47.06 4.44
N HIS A 5 -43.39 -45.91 4.52
CA HIS A 5 -42.30 -45.71 5.48
C HIS A 5 -42.46 -44.36 6.18
N ARG A 6 -42.77 -44.46 7.49
CA ARG A 6 -42.67 -43.37 8.44
C ARG A 6 -41.22 -43.26 8.88
N TYR A 7 -40.70 -42.05 9.02
CA TYR A 7 -39.56 -41.79 9.91
C TYR A 7 -40.05 -41.04 11.14
N ARG A 8 -39.77 -41.63 12.30
CA ARG A 8 -40.19 -41.21 13.63
C ARG A 8 -38.98 -40.57 14.32
N SER A 9 -39.21 -39.35 14.82
CA SER A 9 -38.64 -38.69 16.01
C SER A 9 -37.24 -39.07 16.51
N LEU A 10 -36.46 -38.04 16.88
CA LEU A 10 -35.79 -38.04 18.18
C LEU A 10 -35.68 -36.60 18.73
N SER A 11 -36.60 -36.28 19.63
CA SER A 11 -36.54 -35.11 20.52
C SER A 11 -35.72 -35.49 21.75
N TRP A 12 -34.71 -34.71 22.11
CA TRP A 12 -34.11 -34.77 23.44
C TRP A 12 -33.88 -33.35 23.98
N ARG A 13 -34.42 -33.11 25.18
CA ARG A 13 -34.27 -31.89 25.98
C ARG A 13 -33.38 -32.21 27.18
N LEU A 14 -32.38 -31.33 27.42
CA LEU A 14 -31.83 -30.77 28.69
C LEU A 14 -31.36 -31.74 29.81
N PRO A 15 -30.25 -31.43 30.54
CA PRO A 15 -30.33 -30.46 31.64
C PRO A 15 -29.09 -29.58 31.93
N VAL A 16 -29.32 -28.70 32.90
CA VAL A 16 -28.53 -27.66 33.59
C VAL A 16 -27.18 -28.13 34.12
N GLY A 17 -26.17 -27.24 34.12
CA GLY A 17 -24.91 -27.41 34.84
C GLY A 17 -24.23 -26.07 35.15
N VAL A 18 -24.41 -25.63 36.40
CA VAL A 18 -23.77 -24.48 37.04
C VAL A 18 -22.27 -24.74 37.22
N GLY A 19 -21.43 -23.76 36.94
CA GLY A 19 -19.98 -23.81 37.21
C GLY A 19 -19.41 -22.42 37.47
N VAL A 20 -19.72 -21.87 38.65
CA VAL A 20 -18.98 -20.74 39.23
C VAL A 20 -17.81 -21.31 40.02
N LEU A 21 -16.57 -21.01 39.64
CA LEU A 21 -15.44 -21.01 40.58
C LEU A 21 -14.47 -19.87 40.26
N ALA A 22 -14.18 -19.13 41.31
CA ALA A 22 -13.34 -17.95 41.37
C ALA A 22 -11.85 -18.30 41.46
N ALA A 23 -11.04 -17.33 41.01
CA ALA A 23 -9.74 -16.86 41.48
C ALA A 23 -8.72 -17.82 42.15
N LEU A 24 -7.46 -17.61 41.75
CA LEU A 24 -6.17 -17.60 42.48
C LEU A 24 -5.10 -18.13 41.50
N GLY A 25 -3.91 -17.58 41.29
CA GLY A 25 -3.18 -16.48 41.90
C GLY A 25 -1.96 -16.12 41.02
N LEU A 26 -1.40 -14.93 41.27
CA LEU A 26 -0.18 -14.39 40.68
C LEU A 26 1.06 -15.25 40.99
N VAL A 27 1.90 -15.51 39.99
CA VAL A 27 3.37 -15.50 40.16
C VAL A 27 4.03 -14.94 38.91
N ALA A 28 4.56 -13.73 39.04
CA ALA A 28 5.54 -13.18 38.13
C ALA A 28 6.91 -13.81 38.45
N LEU A 29 7.65 -14.27 37.44
CA LEU A 29 9.08 -14.54 37.58
C LEU A 29 9.87 -13.64 36.64
N VAL A 30 10.61 -12.76 37.29
CA VAL A 30 11.64 -11.86 36.78
C VAL A 30 12.79 -12.69 36.21
N TRP A 31 13.11 -12.48 34.94
CA TRP A 31 14.37 -12.94 34.36
C TRP A 31 15.45 -11.89 34.60
N LEU A 32 16.45 -12.22 35.42
CA LEU A 32 17.71 -11.49 35.52
C LEU A 32 18.86 -12.50 35.61
N THR A 33 19.78 -12.38 34.67
CA THR A 33 21.21 -12.77 34.63
C THR A 33 21.54 -12.95 33.14
N GLY A 34 22.59 -12.40 32.56
CA GLY A 34 23.86 -11.92 33.09
C GLY A 34 24.87 -12.23 31.98
N ALA A 35 25.64 -11.23 31.59
CA ALA A 35 26.53 -11.19 30.42
C ALA A 35 27.50 -12.38 30.27
N ILE A 36 27.84 -12.73 29.01
CA ILE A 36 29.13 -13.35 28.66
C ILE A 36 29.70 -12.64 27.41
N PRO A 37 31.00 -12.24 27.43
CA PRO A 37 31.69 -11.61 26.32
C PRO A 37 32.41 -12.62 25.41
N GLY A 38 32.59 -12.23 24.14
CA GLY A 38 33.81 -12.39 23.34
C GLY A 38 34.51 -13.74 23.19
N GLY A 39 34.56 -14.21 21.93
CA GLY A 39 35.78 -14.77 21.32
C GLY A 39 35.91 -16.30 21.31
N GLY A 40 36.42 -16.83 20.20
CA GLY A 40 37.06 -18.15 20.16
C GLY A 40 36.51 -19.11 19.12
N GLN A 41 37.28 -19.25 18.04
CA GLN A 41 37.15 -20.21 16.95
C GLN A 41 37.08 -21.67 17.43
N VAL A 42 36.25 -22.50 16.81
CA VAL A 42 36.30 -23.96 16.95
C VAL A 42 37.23 -24.56 15.89
N SER A 43 38.17 -25.37 16.36
CA SER A 43 38.89 -26.36 15.55
C SER A 43 38.72 -27.71 16.24
N ALA A 44 38.23 -28.70 15.51
CA ALA A 44 38.38 -30.11 15.86
C ALA A 44 38.34 -30.94 14.57
N ALA A 45 39.37 -31.76 14.43
CA ALA A 45 39.73 -32.54 13.27
C ALA A 45 38.99 -33.89 13.18
N ASP A 46 39.03 -34.44 11.96
CA ASP A 46 39.20 -35.86 11.59
C ASP A 46 38.11 -36.90 11.90
N ARG A 47 37.59 -37.56 10.83
CA ARG A 47 38.03 -38.91 10.42
C ARG A 47 37.43 -39.40 9.07
N LEU A 48 38.33 -39.93 8.23
CA LEU A 48 38.30 -40.97 7.15
C LEU A 48 37.00 -41.82 6.94
N ALA A 49 36.65 -42.42 5.79
CA ALA A 49 37.16 -42.57 4.40
C ALA A 49 36.16 -43.47 3.59
N LEU A 50 36.09 -43.37 2.24
CA LEU A 50 36.28 -44.48 1.25
C LEU A 50 36.03 -44.05 -0.24
N SER A 51 36.98 -44.43 -1.11
CA SER A 51 37.16 -44.27 -2.58
C SER A 51 36.00 -44.75 -3.51
N ALA A 52 35.62 -44.00 -4.57
CA ALA A 52 36.02 -44.00 -6.03
C ALA A 52 35.30 -45.05 -6.94
N PRO A 53 35.23 -44.96 -8.32
CA PRO A 53 35.96 -44.10 -9.27
C PRO A 53 35.15 -43.48 -10.47
N ARG A 54 35.91 -42.81 -11.35
CA ARG A 54 35.60 -42.00 -12.57
C ARG A 54 35.68 -42.84 -13.87
N PRO A 55 35.24 -42.34 -15.05
CA PRO A 55 36.21 -41.92 -16.10
C PRO A 55 35.75 -40.63 -16.85
N ALA A 56 36.60 -39.64 -17.16
CA ALA A 56 37.68 -39.51 -18.15
C ALA A 56 37.20 -39.20 -19.60
N SER A 57 37.51 -38.00 -20.10
CA SER A 57 37.89 -37.77 -21.50
C SER A 57 38.66 -36.44 -21.66
N SER A 58 39.52 -36.38 -22.67
CA SER A 58 40.86 -35.79 -22.68
C SER A 58 40.99 -34.47 -23.47
N ALA A 59 42.09 -33.74 -23.21
CA ALA A 59 42.57 -32.51 -23.87
C ALA A 59 43.25 -32.79 -25.25
N PRO A 60 43.86 -31.82 -26.00
CA PRO A 60 45.07 -31.08 -25.55
C PRO A 60 45.31 -29.62 -26.05
N LEU A 61 46.21 -28.99 -25.28
CA LEU A 61 47.18 -27.87 -25.41
C LEU A 61 47.62 -27.34 -26.80
N SER A 62 47.88 -26.02 -26.89
CA SER A 62 49.10 -25.40 -27.48
C SER A 62 49.08 -23.86 -27.29
N ALA A 63 49.87 -23.27 -26.37
CA ALA A 63 51.21 -22.69 -26.54
C ALA A 63 51.22 -21.18 -26.94
N ALA A 64 51.83 -20.36 -26.06
CA ALA A 64 52.09 -18.92 -26.23
C ALA A 64 53.41 -18.65 -26.98
N PRO A 65 53.65 -17.40 -27.43
CA PRO A 65 54.79 -16.67 -26.86
C PRO A 65 54.57 -15.16 -26.64
N ALA A 66 55.37 -14.58 -25.73
CA ALA A 66 55.77 -13.16 -25.64
C ALA A 66 57.28 -13.10 -25.99
N PRO A 67 58.00 -11.95 -26.21
CA PRO A 67 57.77 -10.61 -25.65
C PRO A 67 58.16 -9.38 -26.54
N SER A 68 57.97 -8.17 -25.98
CA SER A 68 58.93 -7.03 -25.95
C SER A 68 58.45 -5.64 -26.42
N SER A 69 58.38 -4.75 -25.42
CA SER A 69 58.90 -3.36 -25.35
C SER A 69 58.48 -2.29 -26.37
N THR A 70 57.82 -1.21 -25.89
CA THR A 70 58.41 0.13 -25.66
C THR A 70 57.32 1.19 -25.36
N THR A 71 57.40 1.82 -24.19
CA THR A 71 57.01 3.23 -23.95
C THR A 71 58.22 4.13 -24.36
N PRO A 72 58.16 5.49 -24.46
CA PRO A 72 57.13 6.45 -24.00
C PRO A 72 56.82 7.62 -24.98
N SER A 73 55.80 8.44 -24.69
CA SER A 73 55.87 9.92 -24.60
C SER A 73 54.50 10.61 -24.64
N SER A 74 54.32 11.57 -23.73
CA SER A 74 53.23 12.55 -23.66
C SER A 74 53.39 13.62 -24.77
N PRO A 75 52.34 14.37 -25.16
CA PRO A 75 52.07 15.60 -24.42
C PRO A 75 50.57 15.93 -24.23
N THR A 76 50.34 16.72 -23.19
CA THR A 76 49.12 17.48 -22.90
C THR A 76 48.89 18.57 -23.96
N GLN A 77 47.65 18.73 -24.45
CA GLN A 77 47.07 19.95 -25.04
C GLN A 77 45.55 19.76 -25.29
N THR A 78 44.68 20.25 -24.39
CA THR A 78 43.76 21.39 -24.57
C THR A 78 43.26 21.65 -26.00
N THR A 79 41.96 21.38 -26.28
CA THR A 79 40.99 22.24 -27.03
C THR A 79 39.58 21.56 -27.12
N PRO A 80 38.50 22.27 -27.52
CA PRO A 80 37.26 22.35 -26.76
C PRO A 80 36.15 21.37 -27.17
N SER A 81 35.25 21.09 -26.22
CA SER A 81 33.93 20.51 -26.49
C SER A 81 33.12 21.41 -27.41
N THR A 82 32.74 20.89 -28.56
CA THR A 82 31.69 21.48 -29.41
C THR A 82 30.53 20.50 -29.48
N THR A 83 29.46 20.85 -28.78
CA THR A 83 28.16 20.19 -28.78
C THR A 83 27.39 20.56 -30.04
N PRO A 84 26.60 19.66 -30.64
CA PRO A 84 25.41 20.05 -31.37
C PRO A 84 24.19 19.89 -30.44
N SER A 85 23.71 21.03 -29.91
CA SER A 85 22.38 21.11 -29.32
C SER A 85 21.34 21.08 -30.43
N THR A 86 20.63 19.97 -30.57
CA THR A 86 19.38 19.91 -31.31
C THR A 86 18.30 20.64 -30.51
N SER A 87 17.90 21.81 -30.99
CA SER A 87 16.82 22.62 -30.46
C SER A 87 15.47 21.94 -30.66
N VAL A 88 14.93 21.34 -29.60
CA VAL A 88 13.49 21.07 -29.46
C VAL A 88 12.83 22.31 -28.84
N PRO A 89 11.68 22.78 -29.36
CA PRO A 89 11.02 23.96 -28.83
C PRO A 89 10.52 23.67 -27.42
N SER A 90 11.09 24.38 -26.45
CA SER A 90 10.54 24.55 -25.11
C SER A 90 9.16 25.19 -25.24
N MET A 91 8.11 24.40 -25.10
CA MET A 91 6.80 24.95 -24.75
C MET A 91 6.90 25.43 -23.30
N SER A 92 7.35 26.66 -23.16
CA SER A 92 7.19 27.50 -21.98
C SER A 92 5.70 27.68 -21.74
N ALA A 93 5.08 26.75 -21.02
CA ALA A 93 3.83 27.00 -20.34
C ALA A 93 4.16 27.89 -19.14
N ALA A 94 3.96 29.18 -19.33
CA ALA A 94 4.13 30.21 -18.33
C ALA A 94 3.50 29.80 -16.99
N SER A 95 4.30 29.86 -15.93
CA SER A 95 3.80 30.02 -14.57
C SER A 95 2.86 31.24 -14.53
N PRO A 96 1.58 31.13 -14.14
CA PRO A 96 0.85 32.30 -13.71
C PRO A 96 1.43 32.75 -12.38
N LYS A 97 2.19 33.85 -12.40
CA LYS A 97 2.52 34.66 -11.23
C LYS A 97 1.24 34.91 -10.41
N PRO A 98 1.21 34.67 -9.10
CA PRO A 98 0.03 34.97 -8.29
C PRO A 98 -0.09 36.50 -8.18
N THR A 99 -0.99 37.10 -8.97
CA THR A 99 -1.52 38.42 -8.67
C THR A 99 -2.31 38.32 -7.37
N THR A 100 -1.87 39.09 -6.38
CA THR A 100 -2.59 39.42 -5.16
C THR A 100 -4.01 39.86 -5.46
N LYS A 101 -4.98 38.94 -5.32
CA LYS A 101 -6.40 39.28 -5.19
C LYS A 101 -6.86 38.94 -3.77
N LYS A 102 -7.37 40.00 -3.13
CA LYS A 102 -8.11 40.14 -1.88
C LYS A 102 -8.99 38.91 -1.51
N PRO A 103 -9.22 38.63 -0.20
CA PRO A 103 -9.86 37.40 0.24
C PRO A 103 -11.28 37.30 -0.31
N VAL A 104 -11.55 36.26 -1.09
CA VAL A 104 -12.92 35.85 -1.41
C VAL A 104 -13.44 35.11 -0.19
N ALA A 105 -14.52 35.62 0.37
CA ALA A 105 -15.19 35.09 1.54
C ALA A 105 -15.43 33.58 1.40
N LYS A 106 -15.13 32.84 2.47
CA LYS A 106 -15.36 31.40 2.62
C LYS A 106 -16.86 31.12 2.58
N THR A 107 -17.40 30.77 1.42
CA THR A 107 -18.72 30.15 1.35
C THR A 107 -18.53 28.65 1.59
N LYS A 108 -18.72 28.24 2.85
CA LYS A 108 -18.85 26.84 3.27
C LYS A 108 -19.91 26.16 2.37
N PRO A 109 -19.61 25.06 1.66
CA PRO A 109 -20.63 24.30 0.97
C PRO A 109 -21.70 23.88 1.99
N LYS A 110 -22.94 24.28 1.72
CA LYS A 110 -24.12 23.88 2.49
C LYS A 110 -24.18 22.34 2.48
N PRO A 111 -24.32 21.68 3.64
CA PRO A 111 -24.56 20.23 3.67
C PRO A 111 -25.79 19.92 2.81
N PRO A 112 -25.74 18.94 1.90
CA PRO A 112 -26.94 18.42 1.28
C PRO A 112 -27.94 18.00 2.38
N PRO A 113 -29.26 18.19 2.19
CA PRO A 113 -30.25 17.71 3.14
C PRO A 113 -30.08 16.19 3.31
N ALA A 114 -30.06 15.75 4.57
CA ALA A 114 -30.06 14.34 4.94
C ALA A 114 -31.27 13.66 4.26
N ALA A 115 -30.99 12.87 3.23
CA ALA A 115 -31.99 12.03 2.62
C ALA A 115 -32.29 10.88 3.57
N THR A 116 -33.34 10.99 4.37
CA THR A 116 -33.99 9.86 5.03
C THR A 116 -34.68 9.01 3.96
N LYS A 117 -33.89 8.22 3.23
CA LYS A 117 -34.41 7.13 2.40
C LYS A 117 -34.45 5.88 3.25
N THR A 118 -35.66 5.35 3.42
CA THR A 118 -35.95 3.99 3.87
C THR A 118 -35.00 3.00 3.19
N LEU A 119 -34.00 2.52 3.93
CA LEU A 119 -32.99 1.59 3.46
C LEU A 119 -33.66 0.21 3.28
N SER A 120 -33.85 -0.19 2.03
CA SER A 120 -33.91 -1.60 1.68
C SER A 120 -32.64 -2.27 2.23
N ALA A 121 -32.77 -3.46 2.82
CA ALA A 121 -31.65 -4.21 3.39
C ALA A 121 -30.67 -4.64 2.27
N GLY A 122 -29.84 -3.71 1.82
CA GLY A 122 -28.80 -3.95 0.83
C GLY A 122 -27.74 -4.90 1.39
N LYS A 123 -27.19 -5.73 0.53
CA LYS A 123 -26.10 -6.64 0.90
C LYS A 123 -24.87 -5.81 1.31
N ALA A 124 -24.11 -6.31 2.28
CA ALA A 124 -22.86 -5.67 2.66
C ALA A 124 -21.81 -5.81 1.54
N CYS A 125 -21.04 -4.75 1.32
CA CYS A 125 -19.91 -4.77 0.39
C CYS A 125 -18.84 -5.81 0.81
N SER A 126 -18.11 -6.34 -0.17
CA SER A 126 -16.99 -7.23 0.07
C SER A 126 -15.93 -6.57 0.95
N SER A 127 -15.37 -7.32 1.90
CA SER A 127 -14.26 -6.88 2.75
C SER A 127 -12.88 -7.17 2.17
N THR A 128 -12.82 -7.50 0.88
CA THR A 128 -11.57 -7.81 0.17
C THR A 128 -11.41 -6.84 -0.99
N LEU A 129 -10.31 -6.09 -1.01
CA LEU A 129 -9.91 -5.22 -2.10
C LEU A 129 -8.42 -4.90 -1.98
N ALA A 130 -7.60 -5.26 -2.97
CA ALA A 130 -6.18 -4.87 -3.08
C ALA A 130 -5.35 -5.01 -1.79
N GLY A 131 -5.62 -6.02 -0.94
CA GLY A 131 -4.92 -6.24 0.33
C GLY A 131 -5.20 -5.21 1.43
N ALA A 132 -6.15 -4.28 1.22
CA ALA A 132 -6.56 -3.31 2.22
C ALA A 132 -7.28 -3.97 3.41
N GLN A 133 -7.29 -3.28 4.55
CA GLN A 133 -8.04 -3.71 5.72
C GLN A 133 -9.54 -3.75 5.40
N SER A 134 -10.28 -4.59 6.12
CA SER A 134 -11.69 -4.90 5.82
C SER A 134 -12.58 -3.67 5.66
N GLY A 135 -12.47 -2.68 6.57
CA GLY A 135 -13.26 -1.45 6.49
C GLY A 135 -12.93 -0.60 5.25
N ALA A 136 -11.63 -0.40 4.97
CA ALA A 136 -11.19 0.29 3.76
C ALA A 136 -11.64 -0.45 2.49
N ALA A 137 -11.55 -1.78 2.48
CA ALA A 137 -12.00 -2.60 1.37
C ALA A 137 -13.52 -2.53 1.14
N GLN A 138 -14.33 -2.52 2.21
CA GLN A 138 -15.78 -2.35 2.10
C GLN A 138 -16.14 -1.01 1.47
N VAL A 139 -15.54 0.08 1.95
CA VAL A 139 -15.76 1.42 1.38
C VAL A 139 -15.25 1.49 -0.06
N GLY A 140 -14.07 0.93 -0.34
CA GLY A 140 -13.52 0.89 -1.69
C GLY A 140 -14.46 0.16 -2.67
N ASN A 141 -14.96 -1.02 -2.30
CA ASN A 141 -15.93 -1.74 -3.11
C ASN A 141 -17.24 -0.96 -3.29
N HIS A 142 -17.70 -0.24 -2.26
CA HIS A 142 -18.84 0.65 -2.38
C HIS A 142 -18.60 1.78 -3.39
N ILE A 143 -17.43 2.44 -3.35
CA ILE A 143 -17.03 3.49 -4.29
C ILE A 143 -17.00 2.95 -5.73
N LEU A 144 -16.51 1.72 -5.93
CA LEU A 144 -16.49 1.06 -7.25
C LEU A 144 -17.88 0.83 -7.86
N THR A 145 -18.95 0.81 -7.05
CA THR A 145 -20.33 0.76 -7.58
C THR A 145 -20.83 2.11 -8.12
N LYS A 146 -20.16 3.21 -7.78
CA LYS A 146 -20.60 4.58 -8.06
C LYS A 146 -19.76 5.29 -9.10
N PHE A 147 -18.49 4.91 -9.22
CA PHE A 147 -17.52 5.62 -10.05
C PHE A 147 -16.78 4.66 -10.99
N LYS A 148 -16.47 5.14 -12.20
CA LYS A 148 -15.65 4.42 -13.17
C LYS A 148 -14.18 4.56 -12.79
N VAL A 149 -13.69 3.63 -11.98
CA VAL A 149 -12.28 3.54 -11.58
C VAL A 149 -11.59 2.49 -12.46
N SER A 150 -10.44 2.83 -13.04
CA SER A 150 -9.72 1.92 -13.95
C SER A 150 -8.96 0.82 -13.20
N SER A 151 -8.37 1.17 -12.05
CA SER A 151 -7.74 0.23 -11.13
C SER A 151 -7.65 0.82 -9.73
N VAL A 152 -7.45 -0.06 -8.74
CA VAL A 152 -7.30 0.33 -7.33
C VAL A 152 -5.95 -0.13 -6.82
N GLY A 153 -5.12 0.84 -6.40
CA GLY A 153 -3.95 0.59 -5.57
C GLY A 153 -4.38 0.38 -4.12
N GLY A 154 -3.83 -0.62 -3.44
CA GLY A 154 -4.14 -0.89 -2.03
C GLY A 154 -2.87 -1.11 -1.22
N ARG A 155 -2.81 -2.21 -0.48
CA ARG A 155 -1.65 -2.52 0.35
C ARG A 155 -0.41 -2.78 -0.49
N ALA A 156 0.57 -1.89 -0.36
CA ALA A 156 1.86 -1.99 -1.04
C ALA A 156 2.95 -1.36 -0.18
N GLY A 157 4.18 -1.87 -0.31
CA GLY A 157 5.35 -1.21 0.27
C GLY A 157 5.56 0.16 -0.39
N ARG A 158 5.82 1.19 0.42
CA ARG A 158 6.09 2.56 -0.04
C ARG A 158 7.25 3.12 0.78
N GLY A 159 8.05 4.01 0.17
CA GLY A 159 9.05 4.79 0.91
C GLY A 159 8.39 5.90 1.73
N GLY A 160 8.94 6.22 2.90
CA GLY A 160 8.44 7.28 3.77
C GLY A 160 7.15 6.92 4.53
N ALA A 161 6.53 7.93 5.14
CA ALA A 161 5.26 7.77 5.85
C ALA A 161 4.12 7.54 4.84
N SER A 162 3.46 6.38 4.95
CA SER A 162 2.35 5.99 4.08
C SER A 162 1.40 5.06 4.82
N ASP A 163 0.10 5.20 4.55
CA ASP A 163 -0.94 4.30 5.06
C ASP A 163 -1.10 3.03 4.21
N HIS A 164 -0.53 3.00 3.00
CA HIS A 164 -0.59 1.82 2.11
C HIS A 164 0.03 0.57 2.73
N PRO A 165 1.24 0.59 3.34
CA PRO A 165 1.81 -0.59 3.98
C PRO A 165 0.93 -1.16 5.09
N ALA A 166 0.11 -0.34 5.77
CA ALA A 166 -0.82 -0.80 6.78
C ALA A 166 -2.15 -1.34 6.20
N GLY A 167 -2.36 -1.22 4.88
CA GLY A 167 -3.64 -1.53 4.24
C GLY A 167 -4.72 -0.49 4.56
N LEU A 168 -4.32 0.72 4.95
CA LEU A 168 -5.18 1.81 5.39
C LEU A 168 -5.40 2.89 4.35
N ALA A 169 -4.94 2.66 3.12
CA ALA A 169 -5.17 3.57 2.01
C ALA A 169 -5.55 2.83 0.74
N LEU A 170 -6.31 3.54 -0.10
CA LEU A 170 -6.66 3.13 -1.45
C LEU A 170 -6.38 4.27 -2.43
N ASP A 171 -5.75 3.93 -3.55
CA ASP A 171 -5.56 4.81 -4.71
C ASP A 171 -6.57 4.44 -5.78
N PHE A 172 -7.51 5.33 -6.09
CA PHE A 172 -8.47 5.11 -7.16
C PHE A 172 -7.97 5.78 -8.45
N MET A 173 -7.50 5.00 -9.41
CA MET A 173 -7.02 5.50 -10.70
C MET A 173 -8.20 5.99 -11.55
N VAL A 174 -8.22 7.29 -11.87
CA VAL A 174 -9.38 7.97 -12.45
C VAL A 174 -8.99 9.14 -13.35
N ASP A 175 -9.85 9.49 -14.31
CA ASP A 175 -9.75 10.76 -15.01
C ASP A 175 -10.09 11.94 -14.06
N THR A 176 -9.80 13.17 -14.50
CA THR A 176 -10.01 14.37 -13.67
C THR A 176 -11.47 14.61 -13.28
N THR A 177 -12.41 14.35 -14.20
CA THR A 177 -13.85 14.58 -13.96
C THR A 177 -14.36 13.58 -12.92
N THR A 178 -14.04 12.30 -13.10
CA THR A 178 -14.39 11.23 -12.16
C THR A 178 -13.72 11.46 -10.81
N GLY A 179 -12.44 11.84 -10.78
CA GLY A 179 -11.71 12.11 -9.54
C GLY A 179 -12.26 13.29 -8.75
N ASN A 180 -12.69 14.37 -9.41
CA ASN A 180 -13.37 15.49 -8.73
C ASN A 180 -14.67 15.03 -8.03
N ALA A 181 -15.48 14.24 -8.72
CA ALA A 181 -16.74 13.73 -8.17
C ALA A 181 -16.49 12.72 -7.03
N LEU A 182 -15.52 11.81 -7.20
CA LEU A 182 -15.15 10.81 -6.21
C LEU A 182 -14.61 11.48 -4.94
N ALA A 183 -13.65 12.40 -5.05
CA ALA A 183 -13.09 13.10 -3.89
C ALA A 183 -14.17 13.88 -3.13
N ALA A 184 -15.07 14.58 -3.84
CA ALA A 184 -16.18 15.29 -3.22
C ALA A 184 -17.15 14.34 -2.50
N TYR A 185 -17.48 13.20 -3.12
CA TYR A 185 -18.35 12.18 -2.53
C TYR A 185 -17.76 11.58 -1.26
N VAL A 186 -16.48 11.21 -1.29
CA VAL A 186 -15.77 10.65 -0.14
C VAL A 186 -15.72 11.64 1.01
N LEU A 187 -15.41 12.92 0.74
CA LEU A 187 -15.38 13.95 1.76
C LEU A 187 -16.77 14.25 2.34
N ALA A 188 -17.84 14.17 1.53
CA ALA A 188 -19.21 14.33 2.02
C ALA A 188 -19.65 13.22 2.99
N HIS A 189 -19.05 12.03 2.91
CA HIS A 189 -19.33 10.87 3.75
C HIS A 189 -18.13 10.51 4.65
N GLN A 190 -17.22 11.45 4.89
CA GLN A 190 -15.92 11.19 5.52
C GLN A 190 -16.07 10.44 6.87
N GLY A 191 -16.97 10.90 7.72
CA GLY A 191 -17.23 10.30 9.02
C GLY A 191 -17.84 8.90 8.93
N GLU A 192 -18.79 8.69 8.02
CA GLU A 192 -19.45 7.40 7.78
C GLU A 192 -18.47 6.34 7.27
N PHE A 193 -17.56 6.75 6.37
CA PHE A 193 -16.57 5.87 5.78
C PHE A 193 -15.32 5.69 6.65
N GLY A 194 -15.21 6.40 7.77
CA GLY A 194 -14.02 6.39 8.61
C GLY A 194 -12.77 6.89 7.88
N VAL A 195 -12.92 7.86 6.97
CA VAL A 195 -11.83 8.44 6.19
C VAL A 195 -11.07 9.47 7.02
N THR A 196 -9.76 9.35 7.09
CA THR A 196 -8.89 10.30 7.82
C THR A 196 -8.52 11.48 6.94
N TYR A 197 -8.19 11.25 5.68
CA TYR A 197 -7.92 12.30 4.71
C TYR A 197 -8.07 11.82 3.26
N VAL A 198 -8.20 12.78 2.35
CA VAL A 198 -8.20 12.58 0.90
C VAL A 198 -7.09 13.44 0.29
N ILE A 199 -6.33 12.89 -0.65
CA ILE A 199 -5.39 13.65 -1.48
C ILE A 199 -5.86 13.61 -2.94
N TRP A 200 -5.96 14.79 -3.57
CA TRP A 200 -6.37 14.90 -4.96
C TRP A 200 -5.82 16.17 -5.61
N ARG A 201 -5.12 15.99 -6.73
CA ARG A 201 -4.50 17.09 -7.52
C ARG A 201 -3.64 18.01 -6.65
N GLN A 202 -2.64 17.41 -6.00
CA GLN A 202 -1.62 18.09 -5.19
C GLN A 202 -2.18 18.89 -4.01
N ARG A 203 -3.30 18.42 -3.45
CA ARG A 203 -3.93 19.03 -2.28
C ARG A 203 -4.42 17.94 -1.37
N ILE A 204 -4.35 18.19 -0.07
CA ILE A 204 -4.83 17.29 0.97
C ILE A 204 -6.06 17.91 1.65
N ASN A 205 -7.02 17.07 2.06
CA ASN A 205 -8.16 17.49 2.86
C ASN A 205 -8.43 16.46 3.97
N THR A 206 -8.33 16.92 5.21
CA THR A 206 -8.55 16.13 6.43
C THR A 206 -9.97 16.29 6.99
N GLY A 207 -10.84 17.05 6.30
CA GLY A 207 -12.20 17.37 6.70
C GLY A 207 -12.45 18.88 6.92
N SER A 208 -11.39 19.68 7.00
CA SER A 208 -11.46 21.13 7.23
C SER A 208 -11.33 21.99 5.96
N GLY A 209 -11.17 21.38 4.79
CA GLY A 209 -10.90 22.07 3.53
C GLY A 209 -9.62 21.57 2.86
N TRP A 210 -9.33 22.12 1.68
CA TRP A 210 -8.15 21.73 0.90
C TRP A 210 -6.94 22.59 1.26
N ASP A 211 -5.85 21.95 1.64
CA ASP A 211 -4.54 22.55 1.83
C ASP A 211 -3.60 22.11 0.68
N PRO A 212 -2.74 23.02 0.18
CA PRO A 212 -1.78 22.67 -0.87
C PRO A 212 -0.70 21.72 -0.34
N MET A 213 -0.19 20.86 -1.22
CA MET A 213 0.99 20.03 -0.96
C MET A 213 2.20 20.56 -1.72
N GLU A 214 3.39 20.26 -1.22
CA GLU A 214 4.62 20.45 -1.98
C GLU A 214 4.62 19.65 -3.29
N ASP A 215 5.40 20.11 -4.26
CA ASP A 215 5.68 19.32 -5.46
C ASP A 215 6.62 18.16 -5.15
N ARG A 216 6.16 16.94 -5.45
CA ARG A 216 6.88 15.68 -5.24
C ARG A 216 7.51 15.13 -6.52
N GLY A 217 7.53 15.92 -7.60
CA GLY A 217 8.34 15.68 -8.79
C GLY A 217 7.71 14.79 -9.86
N SER A 218 6.45 14.37 -9.72
CA SER A 218 5.73 13.65 -10.79
C SER A 218 4.20 13.76 -10.67
N PRO A 219 3.45 13.57 -11.77
CA PRO A 219 1.98 13.57 -11.73
C PRO A 219 1.41 12.58 -10.72
N THR A 220 1.95 11.35 -10.68
CA THR A 220 1.52 10.31 -9.73
C THR A 220 1.86 10.70 -8.29
N ALA A 221 3.09 11.14 -8.00
CA ALA A 221 3.44 11.56 -6.64
C ALA A 221 2.60 12.77 -6.15
N ASN A 222 2.15 13.61 -7.08
CA ASN A 222 1.26 14.73 -6.84
C ASN A 222 -0.23 14.40 -6.99
N HIS A 223 -0.60 13.12 -7.15
CA HIS A 223 -1.98 12.65 -7.17
C HIS A 223 -2.86 13.32 -8.25
N PHE A 224 -2.30 13.52 -9.44
CA PHE A 224 -3.04 14.05 -10.59
C PHE A 224 -3.78 12.96 -11.40
N ASP A 225 -3.42 11.69 -11.22
CA ASP A 225 -3.94 10.52 -11.93
C ASP A 225 -4.75 9.56 -11.04
N HIS A 226 -4.79 9.80 -9.73
CA HIS A 226 -5.59 9.03 -8.78
C HIS A 226 -6.06 9.86 -7.59
N VAL A 227 -7.20 9.49 -7.03
CA VAL A 227 -7.64 9.97 -5.72
C VAL A 227 -7.11 9.02 -4.66
N HIS A 228 -6.28 9.52 -3.76
CA HIS A 228 -5.83 8.78 -2.57
C HIS A 228 -6.81 9.00 -1.43
N VAL A 229 -7.24 7.92 -0.79
CA VAL A 229 -8.11 7.97 0.39
C VAL A 229 -7.48 7.15 1.51
N SER A 230 -7.24 7.80 2.65
CA SER A 230 -6.79 7.13 3.87
C SER A 230 -7.92 6.90 4.85
N PHE A 231 -7.81 5.81 5.60
CA PHE A 231 -8.84 5.32 6.50
C PHE A 231 -8.32 5.19 7.93
N LYS A 232 -9.24 5.27 8.90
CA LYS A 232 -8.93 5.00 10.30
C LYS A 232 -8.82 3.50 10.54
N ALA A 233 -7.77 3.11 11.27
CA ALA A 233 -7.61 1.72 11.73
C ALA A 233 -8.84 1.24 12.51
N GLY A 234 -9.35 0.07 12.11
CA GLY A 234 -10.48 -0.57 12.76
C GLY A 234 -11.81 0.17 12.61
N ALA A 235 -11.95 1.10 11.66
CA ALA A 235 -13.21 1.79 11.39
C ALA A 235 -14.36 0.78 11.21
N LYS A 236 -15.43 0.98 11.98
CA LYS A 236 -16.68 0.22 11.83
C LYS A 236 -17.51 0.93 10.76
N VAL A 237 -17.52 0.37 9.56
CA VAL A 237 -18.25 0.94 8.42
C VAL A 237 -19.44 0.05 8.09
N SER A 238 -20.55 0.67 7.67
CA SER A 238 -21.74 -0.02 7.19
C SER A 238 -22.10 0.55 5.83
N VAL A 239 -21.60 -0.09 4.78
CA VAL A 239 -21.84 0.30 3.38
C VAL A 239 -22.40 -0.88 2.60
N THR A 240 -23.34 -0.60 1.70
CA THR A 240 -24.02 -1.61 0.90
C THR A 240 -23.58 -1.60 -0.56
N CYS A 241 -23.52 -2.81 -1.11
CA CYS A 241 -23.30 -3.15 -2.51
C CYS A 241 -24.35 -4.25 -2.82
#